data_AF-A0A918WRD3-F1
#
_entry.id   AF-A0A918WRD3-F1
#
_cell.length_a   1.000
_cell.length_b   1.000
_cell.length_c   1.000
_cell.angle_alpha   90.00
_cell.angle_beta   90.00
_cell.angle_gamma   90.00
#
_symmetry.space_group_name_H-M   'P 1'
#
loop_
_entity.id
_entity.type
_entity.pdbx_description
1 polymer ?
#
loop_
_entity_poly.entity_id
_entity_poly.type
_entity_poly.pdbx_seq_one_letter_code
_entity_poly.pdbx_strand_id
1 'polypeptide(L)' 'MRRMTIALAGAVVLIGMSVPVAAAQAAPPPRTPMGVHADQPPFPYADCLVAAKKKGESPAYAKWHCDELVKTGWIKPPNA' A
#
# COMPACT_ATOMS: atom_id res chain seq x y z
N MET A 1 -34.03 -3.07 19.21
CA MET A 1 -34.93 -3.52 18.11
C MET A 1 -34.11 -4.31 17.09
N ARG A 2 -34.75 -5.35 16.57
CA ARG A 2 -34.27 -6.52 15.78
C ARG A 2 -32.95 -6.40 14.99
N ARG A 3 -32.04 -7.33 15.32
CA ARG A 3 -30.97 -7.85 14.45
C ARG A 3 -31.64 -8.57 13.26
N MET A 4 -31.22 -8.28 12.04
CA MET A 4 -31.71 -8.97 10.85
C MET A 4 -30.56 -9.73 10.21
N THR A 5 -30.42 -10.98 10.63
CA THR A 5 -29.57 -12.00 10.03
C THR A 5 -30.37 -12.60 8.86
N ILE A 6 -29.88 -12.48 7.63
CA ILE A 6 -30.41 -13.23 6.49
C ILE A 6 -29.29 -14.13 5.96
N ALA A 7 -29.59 -15.42 5.96
CA ALA A 7 -28.69 -16.51 5.64
C ALA A 7 -28.98 -17.04 4.23
N LEU A 8 -27.91 -17.55 3.60
CA LEU A 8 -27.82 -18.52 2.49
C LEU A 8 -28.39 -18.17 1.10
N ALA A 9 -27.52 -18.27 0.10
CA ALA A 9 -27.75 -19.11 -1.07
C ALA A 9 -26.41 -19.61 -1.63
N GLY A 10 -26.17 -20.92 -1.53
CA GLY A 10 -25.05 -21.58 -2.18
C GLY A 10 -25.34 -21.80 -3.67
N ALA A 11 -24.33 -21.56 -4.51
CA ALA A 11 -24.27 -22.07 -5.87
C ALA A 11 -22.85 -22.60 -6.10
N VAL A 12 -22.73 -23.93 -6.14
CA VAL A 12 -21.50 -24.62 -6.54
C VAL A 12 -21.49 -24.65 -8.06
N VAL A 13 -20.52 -23.97 -8.67
CA VAL A 13 -20.22 -24.11 -10.09
C VAL A 13 -18.82 -24.69 -10.20
N LEU A 14 -18.77 -25.98 -10.53
CA LEU A 14 -17.57 -26.71 -10.96
C LEU A 14 -17.38 -26.45 -12.46
N ILE A 15 -16.38 -25.68 -12.86
CA ILE A 15 -15.95 -25.63 -14.26
C ILE A 15 -14.43 -25.55 -14.34
N GLY A 16 -13.85 -26.55 -15.00
CA GLY A 16 -12.67 -26.38 -15.86
C GLY A 16 -11.33 -26.70 -15.23
N MET A 17 -10.82 -27.91 -15.49
CA MET A 17 -9.39 -28.19 -15.44
C MET A 17 -8.67 -27.34 -16.50
N SER A 18 -7.81 -26.43 -16.08
CA SER A 18 -6.82 -25.79 -16.95
C SER A 18 -5.44 -26.40 -16.72
N VAL A 19 -4.86 -26.87 -17.82
CA VAL A 19 -3.56 -27.53 -17.92
C VAL A 19 -2.46 -26.60 -17.42
N PRO A 20 -1.54 -27.01 -16.53
CA PRO A 20 -0.40 -26.16 -16.20
C PRO A 20 0.63 -26.30 -17.32
N VAL A 21 0.72 -25.29 -18.19
CA VAL A 21 1.96 -25.04 -18.94
C VAL A 21 3.00 -24.62 -17.91
N ALA A 22 3.96 -25.50 -17.64
CA ALA A 22 5.13 -25.18 -16.85
C ALA A 22 6.00 -24.22 -17.66
N ALA A 23 5.82 -22.91 -17.43
CA ALA A 23 6.83 -21.94 -17.79
C ALA A 23 8.03 -22.17 -16.87
N ALA A 24 9.18 -22.55 -17.43
CA ALA A 24 10.44 -22.56 -16.72
C ALA A 24 10.71 -21.13 -16.21
N GLN A 25 10.42 -20.90 -14.92
CA GLN A 25 10.73 -19.65 -14.26
C GLN A 25 12.25 -19.63 -14.09
N ALA A 26 12.93 -18.85 -14.92
CA ALA A 26 14.26 -18.36 -14.59
C ALA A 26 14.15 -17.77 -13.17
N ALA A 27 14.94 -18.31 -12.24
CA ALA A 27 14.96 -17.84 -10.87
C ALA A 27 15.10 -16.32 -10.88
N PRO A 28 14.24 -15.56 -10.16
CA PRO A 28 14.39 -14.12 -10.11
C PRO A 28 15.82 -13.82 -9.67
N PRO A 29 16.53 -12.92 -10.36
CA PRO A 29 17.86 -12.52 -9.91
C PRO A 29 17.74 -12.12 -8.43
N PRO A 30 18.76 -12.41 -7.60
CA PRO A 30 18.75 -11.98 -6.21
C PRO A 30 18.39 -10.50 -6.21
N ARG A 31 17.32 -10.15 -5.50
CA ARG A 31 16.85 -8.77 -5.35
C ARG A 31 17.95 -8.00 -4.66
N THR A 32 18.89 -7.48 -5.44
CA THR A 32 19.80 -6.45 -4.98
C THR A 32 18.91 -5.25 -4.65
N PRO A 33 19.12 -4.58 -3.50
CA PRO A 33 18.35 -3.39 -3.14
C PRO A 33 18.85 -2.23 -3.99
N MET A 34 18.60 -2.28 -5.30
CA MET A 34 18.86 -1.21 -6.24
C MET A 34 17.53 -0.61 -6.67
N GLY A 35 17.27 0.61 -6.19
CA GLY A 35 16.26 1.50 -6.73
C GLY A 35 14.84 1.20 -6.24
N VAL A 36 14.53 1.64 -5.01
CA VAL A 36 13.14 2.02 -4.71
C VAL A 36 12.83 3.13 -5.72
N HIS A 37 11.95 2.85 -6.67
CA HIS A 37 11.43 3.89 -7.56
C HIS A 37 11.02 5.06 -6.68
N ALA A 38 11.52 6.28 -6.95
CA ALA A 38 11.17 7.46 -6.17
C ALA A 38 9.64 7.71 -6.13
N ASP A 39 8.90 7.05 -7.02
CA ASP A 39 7.44 7.03 -7.12
C ASP A 39 6.76 6.02 -6.19
N GLN A 40 7.49 5.21 -5.42
CA GLN A 40 6.92 4.18 -4.55
C GLN A 40 7.21 4.46 -3.06
N PRO A 41 6.19 4.32 -2.18
CA PRO A 41 6.37 4.54 -0.74
C PRO A 41 7.41 3.60 -0.11
N PRO A 42 8.00 3.98 1.05
CA PRO A 42 7.70 5.18 1.82
C PRO A 42 8.49 6.41 1.34
N PHE A 43 7.79 7.53 1.10
CA PHE A 43 8.40 8.81 0.72
C PHE A 43 9.11 9.48 1.91
N PRO A 44 10.10 10.36 1.68
CA PRO A 44 10.75 11.11 2.75
C PRO A 44 9.79 12.02 3.51
N TYR A 45 9.97 12.12 4.83
CA TYR A 45 9.15 12.99 5.69
C TYR A 45 9.23 14.48 5.29
N ALA A 46 10.41 14.95 4.89
CA ALA A 46 10.60 16.31 4.43
C ALA A 46 9.77 16.64 3.18
N ASP A 47 9.66 15.70 2.25
CA ASP A 47 8.88 15.88 1.02
C ASP A 47 7.38 15.95 1.33
N CYS A 48 6.91 15.19 2.32
CA CYS A 48 5.54 15.30 2.82
C CYS A 48 5.26 16.71 3.36
N LEU A 49 6.14 17.26 4.19
CA LEU A 49 5.98 18.62 4.74
C LEU A 49 5.98 19.69 3.63
N VAL A 50 6.85 19.55 2.63
CA VAL A 50 6.90 20.46 1.47
C VAL A 50 5.61 20.38 0.67
N ALA A 51 5.10 19.17 0.42
CA ALA A 51 3.84 18.96 -0.28
C ALA A 51 2.64 19.52 0.49
N ALA A 52 2.56 19.27 1.79
CA ALA A 52 1.54 19.81 2.68
C ALA A 52 1.54 21.35 2.68
N LYS A 53 2.72 21.97 2.79
CA LYS A 53 2.87 23.42 2.70
C LYS A 53 2.42 23.97 1.34
N LYS A 54 2.76 23.30 0.24
CA LYS A 54 2.30 23.68 -1.11
C LYS A 54 0.77 23.61 -1.25
N LYS A 55 0.12 22.73 -0.48
CA LYS A 55 -1.36 22.65 -0.38
C LYS A 55 -1.97 23.68 0.59
N GLY A 56 -1.15 24.52 1.22
CA GLY A 56 -1.62 25.55 2.15
C GLY A 56 -1.90 25.03 3.56
N GLU A 57 -1.39 23.86 3.93
CA GLU A 57 -1.53 23.34 5.29
C GLU A 57 -0.71 24.18 6.29
N SER A 58 -1.29 24.44 7.47
CA SER A 58 -0.56 25.09 8.56
C SER A 58 0.57 24.18 9.06
N PRO A 59 1.67 24.73 9.61
CA PRO A 59 2.81 23.90 10.03
C PRO A 59 2.45 22.79 11.02
N ALA A 60 1.56 23.08 11.97
CA ALA A 60 1.10 22.10 12.94
C ALA A 60 0.25 20.99 12.29
N TYR A 61 -0.62 21.36 11.34
CA TYR A 61 -1.45 20.40 10.62
C TYR A 61 -0.63 19.54 9.66
N ALA A 62 0.30 20.15 8.92
CA ALA A 62 1.23 19.44 8.04
C ALA A 62 2.03 18.38 8.80
N LYS A 63 2.52 18.72 10.01
CA LYS A 63 3.20 17.76 10.87
C LYS A 63 2.28 16.60 11.26
N TRP A 64 1.10 16.90 11.79
CA TRP A 64 0.13 15.87 12.17
C TRP A 64 -0.26 14.96 11.00
N HIS A 65 -0.52 15.55 9.83
CA HIS A 65 -0.86 14.82 8.61
C HIS A 65 0.28 13.89 8.18
N CYS A 66 1.52 14.37 8.14
CA CYS A 66 2.67 13.53 7.82
C CYS A 66 2.89 12.43 8.87
N ASP A 67 2.64 12.69 10.15
CA ASP A 67 2.71 11.69 11.22
C ASP A 67 1.68 10.56 11.02
N GLU A 68 0.46 10.86 10.54
CA GLU A 68 -0.54 9.84 10.18
C GLU A 68 -0.10 8.99 8.99
N LEU A 69 0.56 9.59 8.00
CA LEU A 69 1.08 8.87 6.84
C LEU A 69 2.30 7.98 7.19
N VAL A 70 3.05 8.33 8.25
CA VAL A 70 4.09 7.45 8.79
C VAL A 70 3.47 6.17 9.37
N LYS A 71 2.37 6.29 10.12
CA LYS A 71 1.68 5.12 10.73
C LYS A 71 1.17 4.11 9.70
N THR A 72 0.83 4.58 8.50
CA THR A 72 0.33 3.75 7.40
C THR A 72 1.43 3.24 6.47
N GLY A 73 2.70 3.62 6.72
CA GLY A 73 3.85 3.22 5.90
C GLY A 73 3.98 3.97 4.57
N TRP A 74 3.24 5.06 4.39
CA TRP A 74 3.35 5.92 3.20
C TRP A 74 4.56 6.85 3.26
N ILE A 75 4.96 7.27 4.46
CA ILE A 75 6.07 8.20 4.72
C ILE A 75 7.07 7.55 5.68
N LYS A 76 8.36 7.78 5.45
CA LYS A 76 9.43 7.33 6.37
C LYS A 76 9.34 8.10 7.69
N PRO A 77 9.61 7.46 8.85
CA PRO A 77 9.67 8.21 10.10
C PRO A 77 10.72 9.33 10.01
N PRO A 78 10.51 10.45 10.72
CA PRO A 78 11.54 11.47 10.81
C PRO A 78 12.78 10.86 11.47
N ASN A 79 13.93 10.98 10.80
CA ASN A 79 15.24 10.39 11.18
C ASN A 79 15.44 8.89 10.89
N ALA A 80 14.68 8.31 9.96
CA ALA A 80 14.93 6.96 9.42
C ALA A 80 16.03 6.92 8.36
#